data_AF-A0A4Y2EBQ8-F1
#
_entry.id   AF-A0A4Y2EBQ8-F1
#
_cell.length_a   1.000
_cell.length_b   1.000
_cell.length_c   1.000
_cell.angle_alpha   90.00
_cell.angle_beta   90.00
_cell.angle_gamma   90.00
#
_symmetry.space_group_name_H-M   'P 1'
#
loop_
_entity.id
_entity.type
_entity.pdbx_description
1 polymer ?
#
loop_
_entity_poly.entity_id
_entity_poly.type
_entity_poly.pdbx_seq_one_letter_code
_entity_poly.pdbx_strand_id
1 'polypeptide(L)'
;MPFKEHWSCLGNSRDIALNRLASLWTRLSRDQEYLKLYRDFLKEYEDLGHMTEIRESVEPDVTYYMPHHGIYRPQKSTTKLRTVFNASTLTTSGKSLNSIQYNGGVIQDDLFTLLVRFRKHIFAFTADIRQMYRRINIDESQRKLQRILWKEDVNKPIKTYQLNTVTYGTVSAPYLAMRTLKQISIDEGKNFPIAASVLCNDFYMDDVLSGANTLEAAKTLQHQLIDILKTAQMSLHKWCGNTSELIPTTENEYDFSSTDEIKTLGIAWKARTDCFTFKVKVEQNAHPTKRSVLSIIARLFDPLGLLGPVITKAKIFMQQLWLLKIDWGERLPEKEACEWQEFVKSLMTTTLKGA
;
A
#
# COMPACT_ATOMS: atom_id res chain seq x y z
N MET A 1 -18.89 0.54 6.93
CA MET A 1 -17.90 1.15 7.85
C MET A 1 -18.33 0.93 9.29
N PRO A 2 -17.44 0.44 10.15
CA PRO A 2 -17.71 0.21 11.57
C PRO A 2 -17.46 1.50 12.39
N PHE A 3 -18.44 1.91 13.19
CA PHE A 3 -18.38 3.15 13.98
C PHE A 3 -18.43 2.89 15.48
N LYS A 4 -17.59 3.61 16.23
CA LYS A 4 -17.56 3.68 17.71
C LYS A 4 -18.68 4.54 18.28
N GLU A 5 -19.05 5.57 17.53
CA GLU A 5 -20.07 6.55 17.87
C GLU A 5 -20.95 6.79 16.64
N HIS A 6 -22.21 7.15 16.86
CA HIS A 6 -23.09 7.51 15.75
C HIS A 6 -22.55 8.78 15.04
N TRP A 7 -22.56 8.78 13.69
CA TRP A 7 -21.94 9.84 12.89
C TRP A 7 -22.54 11.23 13.10
N SER A 8 -23.70 11.35 13.77
CA SER A 8 -24.30 12.63 14.18
C SER A 8 -23.41 13.50 15.06
N CYS A 9 -22.33 12.97 15.64
CA CYS A 9 -21.34 13.77 16.36
C CYS A 9 -20.38 14.55 15.45
N LEU A 10 -20.39 14.32 14.13
CA LEU A 10 -19.55 15.04 13.17
C LEU A 10 -20.12 16.44 12.91
N GLY A 11 -19.25 17.45 12.93
CA GLY A 11 -19.58 18.80 12.50
C GLY A 11 -19.40 19.00 10.99
N ASN A 12 -19.41 20.26 10.57
CA ASN A 12 -19.17 20.63 9.18
C ASN A 12 -17.69 20.39 8.79
N SER A 13 -17.47 19.82 7.61
CA SER A 13 -16.13 19.62 6.99
C SER A 13 -16.02 20.26 5.60
N ARG A 14 -17.10 20.82 5.07
CA ARG A 14 -17.21 21.30 3.69
C ARG A 14 -16.28 22.48 3.43
N ASP A 15 -16.25 23.46 4.34
CA ASP A 15 -15.41 24.65 4.19
C ASP A 15 -13.92 24.31 4.19
N ILE A 16 -13.53 23.35 5.03
CA ILE A 16 -12.14 22.85 5.06
C ILE A 16 -11.80 22.16 3.75
N ALA A 17 -12.71 21.31 3.23
CA ALA A 17 -12.52 20.65 1.94
C ALA A 17 -12.42 21.66 0.79
N LEU A 18 -13.24 22.73 0.79
CA LEU A 18 -13.18 23.83 -0.19
C LEU A 18 -11.82 24.54 -0.15
N ASN A 19 -11.35 24.92 1.03
CA ASN A 19 -10.06 25.61 1.19
C ASN A 19 -8.88 24.72 0.72
N ARG A 20 -8.95 23.42 0.99
CA ARG A 20 -7.96 22.45 0.53
C ARG A 20 -8.04 22.22 -0.98
N LEU A 21 -9.24 22.20 -1.55
CA LEU A 21 -9.44 22.13 -3.00
C LEU A 21 -8.88 23.37 -3.70
N ALA A 22 -9.11 24.58 -3.17
CA ALA A 22 -8.53 25.81 -3.72
C ALA A 22 -6.99 25.75 -3.72
N SER A 23 -6.40 25.28 -2.61
CA SER A 23 -4.95 25.07 -2.51
C SER A 23 -4.43 24.04 -3.51
N LEU A 24 -5.17 22.95 -3.71
CA LEU A 24 -4.87 21.93 -4.72
C LEU A 24 -4.90 22.53 -6.13
N TRP A 25 -5.91 23.35 -6.45
CA TRP A 25 -6.03 24.01 -7.75
C TRP A 25 -4.90 25.00 -8.04
N THR A 26 -4.42 25.74 -7.04
CA THR A 26 -3.23 26.60 -7.18
C THR A 26 -1.98 25.80 -7.58
N ARG A 27 -1.88 24.53 -7.16
CA ARG A 27 -0.79 23.64 -7.57
C ARG A 27 -1.04 23.05 -8.95
N LEU A 28 -2.25 22.58 -9.22
CA LEU A 28 -2.62 21.99 -10.51
C LEU A 28 -2.49 22.99 -11.66
N SER A 29 -2.80 24.27 -11.45
CA SER A 29 -2.69 25.31 -12.48
C SER A 29 -1.25 25.59 -12.92
N ARG A 30 -0.26 25.24 -12.10
CA ARG A 30 1.18 25.40 -12.38
C ARG A 30 1.80 24.20 -13.10
N ASP A 31 1.11 23.07 -13.15
CA ASP A 31 1.62 21.81 -13.67
C ASP A 31 0.54 21.07 -14.47
N GLN A 32 0.61 21.21 -15.80
CA GLN A 32 -0.38 20.65 -16.73
C GLN A 32 -0.34 19.11 -16.79
N GLU A 33 0.83 18.49 -16.62
CA GLU A 33 0.93 17.03 -16.58
C GLU A 33 0.23 16.51 -15.32
N TYR A 34 0.51 17.13 -14.16
CA TYR A 34 -0.12 16.77 -12.90
C TYR A 34 -1.64 17.00 -12.93
N LEU A 35 -2.11 18.10 -13.53
CA LEU A 35 -3.54 18.35 -13.73
C LEU A 35 -4.20 17.28 -14.59
N LYS A 36 -3.59 16.91 -15.72
CA LYS A 36 -4.08 15.86 -16.61
C LYS A 36 -4.21 14.53 -15.86
N LEU A 37 -3.14 14.10 -15.18
CA LEU A 37 -3.15 12.86 -14.39
C LEU A 37 -4.25 12.86 -13.32
N TYR A 38 -4.49 14.01 -12.68
CA TYR A 38 -5.54 14.13 -11.65
C TYR A 38 -6.94 14.02 -12.23
N ARG A 39 -7.19 14.67 -13.38
CA ARG A 39 -8.44 14.59 -14.13
C ARG A 39 -8.71 13.17 -14.59
N ASP A 40 -7.71 12.52 -15.21
CA ASP A 40 -7.80 11.16 -15.71
C ASP A 40 -8.12 10.18 -14.57
N PHE A 41 -7.45 10.33 -13.41
CA PHE A 41 -7.72 9.51 -12.23
C PHE A 41 -9.16 9.64 -11.72
N LEU A 42 -9.67 10.87 -11.58
CA LEU A 42 -11.02 11.08 -11.07
C LEU A 42 -12.06 10.63 -12.09
N LYS A 43 -11.84 10.90 -13.37
CA LYS A 43 -12.70 10.41 -14.44
C LYS A 43 -12.77 8.88 -14.46
N GLU A 44 -11.64 8.18 -14.36
CA GLU A 44 -11.60 6.71 -14.22
C GLU A 44 -12.41 6.24 -12.99
N TYR A 45 -12.31 6.95 -11.86
CA TYR A 45 -13.11 6.64 -10.66
C TYR A 45 -14.62 6.73 -10.91
N GLU A 46 -15.07 7.73 -11.64
CA GLU A 46 -16.48 7.91 -11.99
C GLU A 46 -16.93 6.88 -13.04
N ASP A 47 -16.16 6.69 -14.10
CA ASP A 47 -16.45 5.77 -15.20
C ASP A 47 -16.55 4.31 -14.71
N LEU A 48 -15.75 3.94 -13.70
CA LEU A 48 -15.80 2.62 -13.03
C LEU A 48 -16.87 2.52 -11.94
N GLY A 49 -17.65 3.58 -11.69
CA GLY A 49 -18.70 3.60 -10.66
C GLY A 49 -18.16 3.64 -9.22
N HIS A 50 -16.86 3.88 -9.01
CA HIS A 50 -16.25 4.00 -7.68
C HIS A 50 -16.62 5.33 -6.99
N MET A 51 -17.09 6.31 -7.75
CA MET A 51 -17.72 7.52 -7.23
C MET A 51 -18.89 7.96 -8.10
N THR A 52 -19.77 8.79 -7.55
CA THR A 52 -20.95 9.32 -8.25
C THR A 52 -21.16 10.79 -7.92
N GLU A 53 -21.48 11.59 -8.93
CA GLU A 53 -21.88 13.00 -8.75
C GLU A 53 -23.21 13.09 -7.99
N ILE A 54 -23.24 13.94 -6.97
CA ILE A 54 -24.43 14.19 -6.16
C ILE A 54 -25.12 15.47 -6.64
N ARG A 55 -26.40 15.33 -7.00
CA ARG A 55 -27.28 16.40 -7.50
C ARG A 55 -28.50 16.60 -6.60
N GLU A 56 -28.30 16.44 -5.30
CA GLU A 56 -29.35 16.61 -4.30
C GLU A 56 -29.71 18.09 -4.12
N SER A 57 -31.00 18.39 -3.99
CA SER A 57 -31.51 19.75 -3.71
C SER A 57 -31.34 20.15 -2.25
N VAL A 58 -31.33 19.17 -1.34
CA VAL A 58 -31.15 19.36 0.10
C VAL A 58 -30.05 18.42 0.57
N GLU A 59 -29.02 19.00 1.20
CA GLU A 59 -27.94 18.23 1.79
C GLU A 59 -28.42 17.52 3.07
N PRO A 60 -28.08 16.23 3.28
CA PRO A 60 -28.42 15.54 4.51
C PRO A 60 -27.86 16.23 5.76
N ASP A 61 -28.54 16.07 6.90
CA ASP A 61 -28.13 16.66 8.19
C ASP A 61 -26.67 16.39 8.57
N VAL A 62 -26.15 15.22 8.18
CA VAL A 62 -24.79 14.81 8.49
C VAL A 62 -24.10 14.29 7.23
N THR A 63 -23.10 15.04 6.78
CA THR A 63 -22.21 14.68 5.69
C THR A 63 -20.76 14.93 6.09
N TYR A 64 -19.85 14.21 5.44
CA TYR A 64 -18.43 14.38 5.68
C TYR A 64 -17.67 14.50 4.35
N TYR A 65 -17.01 15.65 4.18
CA TYR A 65 -16.21 15.98 3.01
C TYR A 65 -14.73 15.71 3.31
N MET A 66 -14.17 14.74 2.60
CA MET A 66 -12.75 14.41 2.65
C MET A 66 -11.97 15.34 1.71
N PRO A 67 -11.04 16.16 2.25
CA PRO A 67 -10.01 16.75 1.39
C PRO A 67 -9.20 15.66 0.71
N HIS A 68 -8.75 15.90 -0.51
CA HIS A 68 -7.92 14.96 -1.23
C HIS A 68 -6.69 15.64 -1.84
N HIS A 69 -5.62 14.87 -2.02
CA HIS A 69 -4.38 15.33 -2.63
C HIS A 69 -3.70 14.19 -3.37
N GLY A 70 -2.85 14.54 -4.33
CA GLY A 70 -2.14 13.57 -5.17
C GLY A 70 -0.71 13.38 -4.70
N ILE A 71 -0.31 12.11 -4.58
CA ILE A 71 1.08 11.70 -4.41
C ILE A 71 1.62 11.38 -5.80
N TYR A 72 2.38 12.33 -6.37
CA TYR A 72 3.03 12.18 -7.67
C TYR A 72 4.35 11.41 -7.53
N ARG A 73 4.50 10.31 -8.26
CA ARG A 73 5.70 9.47 -8.31
C ARG A 73 6.08 9.22 -9.76
N PRO A 74 6.76 10.17 -10.43
CA PRO A 74 7.05 10.09 -11.87
C PRO A 74 7.92 8.88 -12.25
N GLN A 75 8.71 8.37 -11.30
CA GLN A 75 9.58 7.20 -11.48
C GLN A 75 8.81 5.86 -11.54
N LYS A 76 7.50 5.83 -11.26
CA LYS A 76 6.69 4.61 -11.40
C LYS A 76 6.13 4.52 -12.82
N SER A 77 6.37 3.39 -13.47
CA SER A 77 5.87 3.10 -14.82
C SER A 77 4.35 2.95 -14.89
N THR A 78 3.72 2.35 -13.87
CA THR A 78 2.30 1.94 -13.93
C THR A 78 1.32 2.91 -13.28
N THR A 79 1.71 3.63 -12.22
CA THR A 79 0.82 4.57 -11.53
C THR A 79 1.60 5.78 -11.06
N LYS A 80 1.72 6.76 -11.97
CA LYS A 80 2.43 8.03 -11.71
C LYS A 80 1.72 8.88 -10.65
N LEU A 81 0.40 8.76 -10.51
CA LEU A 81 -0.39 9.51 -9.53
C LEU A 81 -1.24 8.60 -8.64
N ARG A 82 -1.16 8.79 -7.33
CA ARG A 82 -2.11 8.20 -6.37
C ARG A 82 -2.84 9.31 -5.62
N THR A 83 -4.16 9.37 -5.74
CA THR A 83 -4.97 10.30 -4.93
C THR A 83 -5.26 9.68 -3.57
N VAL A 84 -5.06 10.47 -2.52
CA VAL A 84 -5.31 10.10 -1.13
C VAL A 84 -6.44 10.97 -0.60
N PHE A 85 -7.43 10.33 0.01
CA PHE A 85 -8.58 10.98 0.65
C PHE A 85 -8.34 11.07 2.16
N ASN A 86 -8.44 12.27 2.73
CA ASN A 86 -8.09 12.51 4.13
C ASN A 86 -9.32 12.43 5.05
N ALA A 87 -9.57 11.22 5.55
CA ALA A 87 -10.61 10.97 6.55
C ALA A 87 -10.21 11.36 8.00
N SER A 88 -9.00 11.90 8.22
CA SER A 88 -8.53 12.39 9.54
C SER A 88 -8.73 13.90 9.74
N THR A 89 -9.32 14.60 8.76
CA THR A 89 -9.60 16.03 8.87
C THR A 89 -10.61 16.31 9.97
N LEU A 90 -10.28 17.20 10.92
CA LEU A 90 -11.22 17.56 11.97
C LEU A 90 -12.36 18.40 11.38
N THR A 91 -13.58 18.08 11.78
CA THR A 91 -14.77 18.90 11.53
C THR A 91 -14.86 20.05 12.53
N THR A 92 -15.87 20.92 12.38
CA THR A 92 -16.18 21.97 13.38
C THR A 92 -16.47 21.43 14.78
N SER A 93 -16.82 20.15 14.94
CA SER A 93 -17.00 19.52 16.27
C SER A 93 -15.69 19.01 16.88
N GLY A 94 -14.55 19.16 16.20
CA GLY A 94 -13.25 18.64 16.63
C GLY A 94 -13.09 17.12 16.43
N LYS A 95 -14.06 16.45 15.79
CA LYS A 95 -13.97 15.03 15.42
C LYS A 95 -13.76 14.84 13.92
N SER A 96 -13.09 13.75 13.54
CA SER A 96 -12.90 13.32 12.15
C SER A 96 -13.64 12.00 11.88
N LEU A 97 -13.81 11.64 10.61
CA LEU A 97 -14.36 10.34 10.25
C LEU A 97 -13.53 9.19 10.84
N ASN A 98 -12.21 9.31 10.81
CA ASN A 98 -11.30 8.31 11.38
C ASN A 98 -11.38 8.20 12.90
N SER A 99 -11.59 9.31 13.63
CA SER A 99 -11.66 9.24 15.09
C SER A 99 -12.89 8.46 15.58
N ILE A 100 -13.98 8.48 14.82
CA ILE A 100 -15.23 7.79 15.17
C ILE A 100 -15.31 6.36 14.62
N GLN A 101 -14.33 5.91 13.83
CA GLN A 101 -14.31 4.55 13.28
C GLN A 101 -13.56 3.58 14.18
N TYR A 102 -14.01 2.32 14.18
CA TYR A 102 -13.17 1.20 14.62
C TYR A 102 -12.13 0.89 13.54
N ASN A 103 -10.90 0.60 13.96
CA ASN A 103 -9.89 0.06 13.03
C ASN A 103 -10.20 -1.40 12.65
N GLY A 104 -11.00 -2.11 13.45
CA GLY A 104 -11.35 -3.53 13.29
C GLY A 104 -10.27 -4.51 13.77
N GLY A 105 -9.09 -4.02 14.15
CA GLY A 105 -7.94 -4.85 14.51
C GLY A 105 -7.23 -5.47 13.31
N VAL A 106 -6.17 -6.23 13.60
CA VAL A 106 -5.39 -6.97 12.59
C VAL A 106 -5.89 -8.42 12.59
N ILE A 107 -6.46 -8.88 11.47
CA ILE A 107 -6.91 -10.28 11.31
C ILE A 107 -5.83 -11.14 10.62
N GLN A 108 -4.85 -10.49 10.00
CA GLN A 108 -3.78 -11.17 9.28
C GLN A 108 -2.72 -11.69 10.24
N ASP A 109 -2.10 -12.79 9.84
CA ASP A 109 -0.85 -13.22 10.44
C ASP A 109 0.22 -12.15 10.22
N ASP A 110 1.20 -12.13 11.12
CA ASP A 110 2.32 -11.24 11.00
C ASP A 110 3.16 -11.54 9.74
N LEU A 111 3.89 -10.52 9.29
CA LEU A 111 4.69 -10.62 8.08
C LEU A 111 5.76 -11.72 8.14
N PHE A 112 6.32 -12.01 9.31
CA PHE A 112 7.33 -13.06 9.46
C PHE A 112 6.69 -14.43 9.19
N THR A 113 5.54 -14.72 9.78
CA THR A 113 4.79 -15.96 9.56
C THR A 113 4.46 -16.18 8.08
N LEU A 114 3.99 -15.12 7.41
CA LEU A 114 3.67 -15.16 5.98
C LEU A 114 4.91 -15.51 5.12
N LEU A 115 6.03 -14.82 5.36
CA LEU A 115 7.26 -15.04 4.60
C LEU A 115 7.85 -16.43 4.86
N VAL A 116 7.76 -16.93 6.09
CA VAL A 116 8.21 -18.29 6.43
C VAL A 116 7.34 -19.34 5.73
N ARG A 117 6.01 -19.17 5.67
CA ARG A 117 5.14 -20.07 4.88
C ARG A 117 5.51 -20.05 3.41
N PHE A 118 5.66 -18.85 2.84
CA PHE A 118 6.05 -18.68 1.44
C PHE A 118 7.36 -19.42 1.11
N ARG A 119 8.36 -19.37 2.01
CA ARG A 119 9.66 -20.06 1.85
C ARG A 119 9.58 -21.59 1.90
N LYS A 120 8.47 -22.18 2.33
CA LYS A 120 8.31 -23.65 2.35
C LYS A 120 8.01 -24.23 0.96
N HIS A 121 7.68 -23.40 -0.02
CA HIS A 121 7.25 -23.86 -1.34
C HIS A 121 8.41 -24.00 -2.31
N ILE A 122 8.48 -25.13 -3.00
CA ILE A 122 9.44 -25.37 -4.10
C ILE A 122 9.00 -24.60 -5.35
N PHE A 123 7.69 -24.53 -5.60
CA PHE A 123 7.07 -23.80 -6.70
C PHE A 123 6.28 -22.64 -6.11
N ALA A 124 6.89 -21.46 -6.12
CA ALA A 124 6.39 -20.28 -5.43
C ALA A 124 5.97 -19.20 -6.43
N PHE A 125 4.89 -18.49 -6.12
CA PHE A 125 4.44 -17.35 -6.90
C PHE A 125 3.92 -16.21 -6.02
N THR A 126 3.90 -15.02 -6.61
CA THR A 126 3.31 -13.81 -6.03
C THR A 126 2.38 -13.15 -7.04
N ALA A 127 1.31 -12.52 -6.56
CA ALA A 127 0.42 -11.70 -7.37
C ALA A 127 -0.22 -10.60 -6.51
N ASP A 128 -0.89 -9.66 -7.15
CA ASP A 128 -1.54 -8.50 -6.53
C ASP A 128 -3.02 -8.42 -6.93
N ILE A 129 -3.93 -8.10 -6.02
CA ILE A 129 -5.35 -7.86 -6.36
C ILE A 129 -5.50 -6.46 -6.96
N ARG A 130 -5.93 -6.41 -8.22
CA ARG A 130 -6.10 -5.16 -8.95
C ARG A 130 -7.13 -4.26 -8.28
N GLN A 131 -6.65 -3.12 -7.78
CA GLN A 131 -7.47 -2.08 -7.16
C GLN A 131 -8.36 -2.63 -6.02
N MET A 132 -7.84 -3.54 -5.18
CA MET A 132 -8.58 -4.29 -4.16
C MET A 132 -9.66 -3.49 -3.41
N TYR A 133 -9.30 -2.36 -2.79
CA TYR A 133 -10.25 -1.54 -2.03
C TYR A 133 -11.45 -1.05 -2.86
N ARG A 134 -11.23 -0.77 -4.15
CA ARG A 134 -12.27 -0.27 -5.06
C ARG A 134 -13.25 -1.36 -5.48
N ARG A 135 -12.96 -2.63 -5.20
CA ARG A 135 -13.89 -3.75 -5.43
C ARG A 135 -14.86 -3.98 -4.27
N ILE A 136 -14.74 -3.19 -3.20
CA ILE A 136 -15.54 -3.38 -1.98
C ILE A 136 -16.48 -2.20 -1.84
N ASN A 137 -17.78 -2.45 -2.03
CA ASN A 137 -18.79 -1.41 -1.89
C ASN A 137 -18.99 -1.00 -0.44
N ILE A 138 -19.25 0.29 -0.26
CA ILE A 138 -19.71 0.86 1.00
C ILE A 138 -21.23 0.88 0.97
N ASP A 139 -21.81 0.53 2.11
CA ASP A 139 -23.25 0.62 2.35
C ASP A 139 -23.78 2.01 1.99
N GLU A 140 -24.86 2.05 1.22
CA GLU A 140 -25.42 3.29 0.65
C GLU A 140 -25.72 4.34 1.71
N SER A 141 -26.19 3.92 2.89
CA SER A 141 -26.51 4.83 4.01
C SER A 141 -25.29 5.58 4.55
N GLN A 142 -24.08 5.06 4.29
CA GLN A 142 -22.82 5.57 4.81
C GLN A 142 -21.99 6.31 3.75
N ARG A 143 -22.36 6.26 2.46
CA ARG A 143 -21.62 6.94 1.37
C ARG A 143 -21.58 8.46 1.53
N LYS A 144 -22.62 9.05 2.16
CA LYS A 144 -22.67 10.48 2.52
C LYS A 144 -21.53 10.94 3.45
N LEU A 145 -20.85 10.00 4.11
CA LEU A 145 -19.69 10.26 4.95
C LEU A 145 -18.37 10.22 4.16
N GLN A 146 -18.43 9.94 2.87
CA GLN A 146 -17.28 9.88 1.96
C GLN A 146 -17.47 10.82 0.77
N ARG A 147 -17.83 12.07 1.04
CA ARG A 147 -17.97 13.09 -0.01
C ARG A 147 -16.63 13.74 -0.34
N ILE A 148 -16.48 14.18 -1.58
CA ILE A 148 -15.34 14.97 -2.07
C ILE A 148 -15.87 16.13 -2.92
N LEU A 149 -15.05 17.17 -3.06
CA LEU A 149 -15.35 18.33 -3.89
C LEU A 149 -14.39 18.36 -5.06
N TRP A 150 -14.91 18.46 -6.28
CA TRP A 150 -14.08 18.53 -7.47
C TRP A 150 -14.71 19.44 -8.51
N LYS A 151 -13.88 20.13 -9.29
CA LYS A 151 -14.30 20.85 -10.49
C LYS A 151 -13.45 20.39 -11.65
N GLU A 152 -14.02 20.31 -12.85
CA GLU A 152 -13.26 19.85 -14.01
C GLU A 152 -12.23 20.89 -14.47
N ASP A 153 -12.54 22.17 -14.30
CA ASP A 153 -11.72 23.29 -14.76
C ASP A 153 -11.77 24.47 -13.77
N VAL A 154 -10.85 25.43 -13.91
CA VAL A 154 -10.80 26.62 -13.07
C VAL A 154 -12.10 27.42 -13.17
N ASN A 155 -12.71 27.45 -14.37
CA ASN A 155 -13.93 28.19 -14.69
C ASN A 155 -15.22 27.36 -14.53
N LYS A 156 -15.13 26.08 -14.19
CA LYS A 156 -16.29 25.21 -13.99
C LYS A 156 -16.76 25.26 -12.53
N PRO A 157 -18.06 25.07 -12.27
CA PRO A 157 -18.57 25.01 -10.90
C PRO A 157 -17.96 23.81 -10.16
N ILE A 158 -17.84 23.97 -8.83
CA ILE A 158 -17.48 22.86 -7.95
C ILE A 158 -18.68 21.94 -7.84
N LYS A 159 -18.44 20.66 -8.15
CA LYS A 159 -19.38 19.56 -8.01
C LYS A 159 -19.06 18.75 -6.75
N THR A 160 -20.08 18.14 -6.19
CA THR A 160 -19.95 17.20 -5.08
C THR A 160 -20.01 15.79 -5.64
N TYR A 161 -19.08 14.94 -5.19
CA TYR A 161 -19.11 13.50 -5.47
C TYR A 161 -19.15 12.74 -4.16
N GLN A 162 -19.74 11.55 -4.16
CA GLN A 162 -19.59 10.59 -3.08
C GLN A 162 -18.80 9.38 -3.58
N LEU A 163 -17.93 8.84 -2.72
CA LEU A 163 -17.23 7.59 -3.00
C LEU A 163 -18.13 6.41 -2.64
N ASN A 164 -18.24 5.45 -3.55
CA ASN A 164 -19.12 4.29 -3.42
C ASN A 164 -18.41 3.08 -2.80
N THR A 165 -17.08 3.06 -2.84
CA THR A 165 -16.26 1.91 -2.44
C THR A 165 -15.37 2.24 -1.26
N VAL A 166 -14.79 1.22 -0.63
CA VAL A 166 -13.76 1.40 0.39
C VAL A 166 -12.62 2.21 -0.22
N THR A 167 -12.21 3.27 0.48
CA THR A 167 -11.13 4.15 0.02
C THR A 167 -9.97 4.14 1.00
N TYR A 168 -8.76 4.23 0.44
CA TYR A 168 -7.56 4.36 1.25
C TYR A 168 -7.55 5.71 1.97
N GLY A 169 -7.14 5.69 3.24
CA GLY A 169 -7.15 6.85 4.13
C GLY A 169 -8.20 6.79 5.23
N THR A 170 -9.15 5.85 5.14
CA THR A 170 -10.04 5.52 6.27
C THR A 170 -9.39 4.49 7.20
N VAL A 171 -9.60 4.64 8.51
CA VAL A 171 -9.00 3.77 9.54
C VAL A 171 -9.46 2.32 9.42
N SER A 172 -10.70 2.10 8.96
CA SER A 172 -11.29 0.77 8.83
C SER A 172 -10.97 0.07 7.49
N ALA A 173 -10.41 0.77 6.50
CA ALA A 173 -10.18 0.21 5.16
C ALA A 173 -9.36 -1.10 5.15
N PRO A 174 -8.22 -1.21 5.88
CA PRO A 174 -7.43 -2.44 5.88
C PRO A 174 -8.21 -3.64 6.43
N TYR A 175 -8.93 -3.44 7.53
CA TYR A 175 -9.78 -4.49 8.10
C TYR A 175 -10.90 -4.90 7.13
N LEU A 176 -11.59 -3.93 6.51
CA LEU A 176 -12.66 -4.22 5.56
C LEU A 176 -12.15 -5.03 4.36
N ALA A 177 -10.97 -4.69 3.84
CA ALA A 177 -10.33 -5.42 2.76
C ALA A 177 -10.04 -6.89 3.15
N MET A 178 -9.38 -7.10 4.28
CA MET A 178 -9.03 -8.44 4.72
C MET A 178 -10.22 -9.28 5.17
N ARG A 179 -11.18 -8.65 5.84
CA ARG A 179 -12.43 -9.30 6.24
C ARG A 179 -13.25 -9.72 5.02
N THR A 180 -13.15 -8.99 3.90
CA THR A 180 -13.80 -9.36 2.62
C THR A 180 -13.15 -10.61 2.03
N LEU A 181 -11.83 -10.70 1.96
CA LEU A 181 -11.15 -11.95 1.51
C LEU A 181 -11.52 -13.15 2.39
N LYS A 182 -11.58 -12.95 3.70
CA LYS A 182 -12.05 -13.96 4.65
C LYS A 182 -13.53 -14.31 4.47
N GLN A 183 -14.36 -13.38 4.03
CA GLN A 183 -15.77 -13.68 3.74
C GLN A 183 -15.88 -14.53 2.47
N ILE A 184 -15.13 -14.18 1.42
CA ILE A 184 -15.06 -14.95 0.18
C ILE A 184 -14.63 -16.40 0.47
N SER A 185 -13.64 -16.61 1.34
CA SER A 185 -13.21 -17.97 1.71
C SER A 185 -14.27 -18.75 2.49
N ILE A 186 -15.11 -18.09 3.29
CA ILE A 186 -16.24 -18.73 3.98
C ILE A 186 -17.34 -19.11 2.98
N ASP A 187 -17.68 -18.19 2.08
CA ASP A 187 -18.81 -18.33 1.16
C ASP A 187 -18.51 -19.34 0.04
N GLU A 188 -17.31 -19.25 -0.55
CA GLU A 188 -16.91 -20.02 -1.74
C GLU A 188 -15.93 -21.15 -1.43
N GLY A 189 -15.44 -21.27 -0.19
CA GLY A 189 -14.35 -22.19 0.14
C GLY A 189 -14.68 -23.67 -0.03
N LYS A 190 -15.96 -24.05 -0.07
CA LYS A 190 -16.36 -25.41 -0.43
C LYS A 190 -16.04 -25.74 -1.89
N ASN A 191 -16.15 -24.76 -2.78
CA ASN A 191 -15.88 -24.91 -4.22
C ASN A 191 -14.37 -24.81 -4.51
N PHE A 192 -13.64 -24.01 -3.73
CA PHE A 192 -12.21 -23.73 -3.93
C PHE A 192 -11.40 -23.91 -2.63
N PRO A 193 -11.28 -25.15 -2.12
CA PRO A 193 -10.73 -25.39 -0.78
C PRO A 193 -9.26 -24.99 -0.63
N ILE A 194 -8.45 -25.10 -1.68
CA ILE A 194 -7.03 -24.76 -1.63
C ILE A 194 -6.88 -23.24 -1.59
N ALA A 195 -7.58 -22.54 -2.49
CA ALA A 195 -7.55 -21.08 -2.53
C ALA A 195 -8.18 -20.44 -1.29
N ALA A 196 -9.21 -21.04 -0.69
CA ALA A 196 -9.81 -20.55 0.55
C ALA A 196 -8.82 -20.52 1.72
N SER A 197 -7.93 -21.51 1.81
CA SER A 197 -6.84 -21.50 2.79
C SER A 197 -5.87 -20.33 2.53
N VAL A 198 -5.51 -20.10 1.26
CA VAL A 198 -4.60 -19.01 0.87
C VAL A 198 -5.23 -17.64 1.13
N LEU A 199 -6.52 -17.43 0.83
CA LEU A 199 -7.24 -16.18 1.16
C LEU A 199 -7.18 -15.82 2.64
N CYS A 200 -7.14 -16.82 3.52
CA CYS A 200 -7.07 -16.62 4.97
C CYS A 200 -5.65 -16.37 5.49
N ASN A 201 -4.66 -17.00 4.88
CA ASN A 201 -3.33 -17.14 5.47
C ASN A 201 -2.22 -16.44 4.67
N ASP A 202 -2.35 -16.37 3.35
CA ASP A 202 -1.22 -16.05 2.47
C ASP A 202 -1.34 -14.68 1.78
N PHE A 203 -2.40 -13.91 2.12
CA PHE A 203 -2.58 -12.54 1.68
C PHE A 203 -2.08 -11.53 2.70
N TYR A 204 -1.23 -10.62 2.25
CA TYR A 204 -0.94 -9.37 2.92
C TYR A 204 -1.55 -8.20 2.14
N MET A 205 -2.73 -7.78 2.55
CA MET A 205 -3.53 -6.75 1.87
C MET A 205 -3.87 -7.22 0.46
N ASP A 206 -3.36 -6.52 -0.55
CA ASP A 206 -3.55 -6.80 -1.96
C ASP A 206 -2.55 -7.83 -2.50
N ASP A 207 -1.41 -8.06 -1.83
CA ASP A 207 -0.38 -9.01 -2.25
C ASP A 207 -0.65 -10.44 -1.74
N VAL A 208 -0.52 -11.44 -2.61
CA VAL A 208 -0.45 -12.88 -2.26
C VAL A 208 0.95 -13.41 -2.44
N LEU A 209 1.40 -14.22 -1.47
CA LEU A 209 2.66 -14.95 -1.53
C LEU A 209 2.38 -16.41 -1.16
N SER A 210 2.34 -17.30 -2.14
CA SER A 210 1.98 -18.70 -1.91
C SER A 210 2.66 -19.62 -2.92
N GLY A 211 2.34 -20.92 -2.86
CA GLY A 211 2.95 -21.91 -3.71
C GLY A 211 2.61 -23.34 -3.32
N ALA A 212 3.38 -24.29 -3.87
CA ALA A 212 3.28 -25.70 -3.54
C ALA A 212 4.63 -26.43 -3.72
N ASN A 213 4.67 -27.72 -3.38
CA ASN A 213 5.87 -28.55 -3.52
C ASN A 213 5.98 -29.23 -4.91
N THR A 214 4.92 -29.17 -5.71
CA THR A 214 4.87 -29.73 -7.06
C THR A 214 4.26 -28.70 -8.01
N LEU A 215 4.70 -28.67 -9.26
CA LEU A 215 4.22 -27.71 -10.25
C LEU A 215 2.71 -27.83 -10.50
N GLU A 216 2.18 -29.05 -10.53
CA GLU A 216 0.77 -29.35 -10.76
C GLU A 216 -0.12 -28.79 -9.64
N ALA A 217 0.30 -28.98 -8.38
CA ALA A 217 -0.40 -28.41 -7.23
C ALA A 217 -0.35 -26.88 -7.23
N ALA A 218 0.78 -26.28 -7.59
CA ALA A 218 0.91 -24.82 -7.68
C ALA A 218 0.02 -24.23 -8.80
N LYS A 219 -0.06 -24.88 -9.96
CA LYS A 219 -0.99 -24.51 -11.03
C LYS A 219 -2.46 -24.68 -10.63
N THR A 220 -2.77 -25.76 -9.93
CA THR A 220 -4.13 -25.99 -9.41
C THR A 220 -4.53 -24.89 -8.43
N LEU A 221 -3.62 -24.52 -7.51
CA LEU A 221 -3.82 -23.41 -6.60
C LEU A 221 -4.01 -22.08 -7.35
N GLN A 222 -3.16 -21.80 -8.33
CA GLN A 222 -3.26 -20.60 -9.16
C GLN A 222 -4.65 -20.48 -9.82
N HIS A 223 -5.12 -21.55 -10.48
CA HIS A 223 -6.44 -21.55 -11.11
C HIS A 223 -7.56 -21.35 -10.08
N GLN A 224 -7.53 -22.08 -8.96
CA GLN A 224 -8.53 -21.90 -7.91
C GLN A 224 -8.53 -20.47 -7.37
N LEU A 225 -7.37 -19.83 -7.20
CA LEU A 225 -7.26 -18.42 -6.76
C LEU A 225 -7.92 -17.45 -7.74
N ILE A 226 -7.64 -17.61 -9.03
CA ILE A 226 -8.24 -16.79 -10.08
C ILE A 226 -9.76 -16.95 -10.05
N ASP A 227 -10.25 -18.19 -9.97
CA ASP A 227 -11.67 -18.48 -10.02
C ASP A 227 -12.41 -18.00 -8.76
N ILE A 228 -11.86 -18.21 -7.55
CA ILE A 228 -12.50 -17.76 -6.31
C ILE A 228 -12.56 -16.23 -6.22
N LEU A 229 -11.55 -15.50 -6.72
CA LEU A 229 -11.56 -14.04 -6.68
C LEU A 229 -12.50 -13.46 -7.74
N LYS A 230 -12.67 -14.18 -8.86
CA LYS A 230 -13.61 -13.80 -9.93
C LYS A 230 -15.06 -13.80 -9.44
N THR A 231 -15.44 -14.66 -8.49
CA THR A 231 -16.79 -14.64 -7.90
C THR A 231 -17.10 -13.31 -7.20
N ALA A 232 -16.06 -12.65 -6.68
CA ALA A 232 -16.13 -11.34 -6.04
C ALA A 232 -15.74 -10.17 -6.97
N GLN A 233 -15.69 -10.39 -8.29
CA GLN A 233 -15.26 -9.39 -9.28
C GLN A 233 -13.85 -8.83 -9.03
N MET A 234 -13.00 -9.60 -8.35
CA MET A 234 -11.59 -9.29 -8.12
C MET A 234 -10.74 -10.05 -9.15
N SER A 235 -9.65 -9.43 -9.59
CA SER A 235 -8.70 -10.04 -10.51
C SER A 235 -7.28 -9.88 -9.98
N LEU A 236 -6.49 -10.94 -10.12
CA LEU A 236 -5.06 -10.94 -9.79
C LEU A 236 -4.26 -10.46 -11.00
N HIS A 237 -3.25 -9.64 -10.73
CA HIS A 237 -2.32 -9.13 -11.73
C HIS A 237 -0.89 -9.14 -11.18
N LYS A 238 0.09 -8.77 -12.03
CA LYS A 238 1.52 -8.73 -11.67
C LYS A 238 2.02 -10.07 -11.15
N TRP A 239 1.62 -11.12 -11.84
CA TRP A 239 2.08 -12.47 -11.54
C TRP A 239 3.59 -12.57 -11.67
N CYS A 240 4.18 -13.24 -10.70
CA CYS A 240 5.57 -13.66 -10.75
C CYS A 240 5.70 -15.04 -10.14
N GLY A 241 6.47 -15.90 -10.78
CA GLY A 241 6.79 -17.23 -10.28
C GLY A 241 8.26 -17.53 -10.45
N ASN A 242 8.77 -18.47 -9.65
CA ASN A 242 10.12 -18.99 -9.84
C ASN A 242 10.27 -19.84 -11.11
N THR A 243 9.15 -20.22 -11.72
CA THR A 243 9.04 -20.93 -12.99
C THR A 243 8.04 -20.20 -13.88
N SER A 244 8.29 -20.16 -15.20
CA SER A 244 7.45 -19.44 -16.15
C SER A 244 6.06 -20.05 -16.29
N GLU A 245 5.91 -21.35 -16.01
CA GLU A 245 4.62 -22.03 -16.08
C GLU A 245 3.64 -21.63 -14.96
N LEU A 246 4.10 -20.87 -13.96
CA LEU A 246 3.26 -20.28 -12.90
C LEU A 246 2.79 -18.86 -13.22
N ILE A 247 3.02 -18.38 -14.44
CA ILE A 247 2.53 -17.08 -14.92
C ILE A 247 1.36 -17.36 -15.87
N PRO A 248 0.12 -16.91 -15.57
CA PRO A 248 -1.02 -17.11 -16.45
C PRO A 248 -0.78 -16.50 -17.82
N THR A 249 -1.10 -17.23 -18.90
CA THR A 249 -0.88 -16.79 -20.28
C THR A 249 -1.92 -15.76 -20.77
N THR A 250 -2.96 -15.51 -19.96
CA THR A 250 -4.22 -14.90 -20.42
C THR A 250 -4.24 -13.38 -20.43
N GLU A 251 -3.21 -12.69 -19.95
CA GLU A 251 -3.21 -11.24 -19.92
C GLU A 251 -1.92 -10.69 -20.50
N ASN A 252 -2.03 -9.69 -21.40
CA ASN A 252 -0.92 -8.82 -21.86
C ASN A 252 -0.43 -7.96 -20.69
N GLU A 253 -0.03 -8.60 -19.60
CA GLU A 253 0.52 -7.94 -18.43
C GLU A 253 2.01 -7.75 -18.62
N TYR A 254 2.48 -6.61 -18.13
CA TYR A 254 3.89 -6.23 -18.13
C TYR A 254 4.75 -7.43 -17.76
N ASP A 255 5.68 -7.75 -18.66
CA ASP A 255 6.61 -8.84 -18.50
C ASP A 255 7.55 -8.59 -17.30
N PHE A 256 7.07 -8.94 -16.10
CA PHE A 256 7.89 -8.98 -14.89
C PHE A 256 8.85 -10.17 -14.89
N SER A 257 8.79 -11.08 -15.87
CA SER A 257 9.83 -12.11 -16.06
C SER A 257 11.18 -11.51 -16.48
N SER A 258 11.18 -10.24 -16.91
CA SER A 258 12.37 -9.44 -17.24
C SER A 258 12.99 -8.71 -16.04
N THR A 259 12.25 -8.53 -14.94
CA THR A 259 12.82 -8.00 -13.70
C THR A 259 13.19 -9.15 -12.81
N ASP A 260 14.47 -9.50 -12.77
CA ASP A 260 15.04 -10.50 -11.85
C ASP A 260 14.74 -10.22 -10.37
N GLU A 261 14.11 -9.09 -10.01
CA GLU A 261 13.82 -8.66 -8.64
C GLU A 261 12.44 -8.00 -8.53
N ILE A 262 11.59 -8.55 -7.66
CA ILE A 262 10.29 -7.95 -7.31
C ILE A 262 10.31 -7.54 -5.85
N LYS A 263 9.90 -6.30 -5.57
CA LYS A 263 9.67 -5.86 -4.19
C LYS A 263 8.31 -6.34 -3.73
N THR A 264 8.29 -7.36 -2.89
CA THR A 264 7.08 -7.90 -2.28
C THR A 264 7.19 -7.70 -0.77
N LEU A 265 6.23 -6.99 -0.18
CA LEU A 265 6.18 -6.70 1.27
C LEU A 265 7.44 -6.06 1.87
N GLY A 266 8.14 -5.25 1.08
CA GLY A 266 9.34 -4.54 1.52
C GLY A 266 10.65 -5.32 1.37
N ILE A 267 10.60 -6.58 0.93
CA ILE A 267 11.78 -7.40 0.58
C ILE A 267 11.83 -7.56 -0.94
N ALA A 268 13.03 -7.58 -1.54
CA ALA A 268 13.16 -7.91 -2.95
C ALA A 268 13.34 -9.43 -3.10
N TRP A 269 12.45 -10.10 -3.83
CA TRP A 269 12.56 -11.53 -4.15
C TRP A 269 13.02 -11.69 -5.60
N LYS A 270 14.06 -12.51 -5.78
CA LYS A 270 14.54 -12.96 -7.09
C LYS A 270 13.89 -14.29 -7.43
N ALA A 271 12.85 -14.26 -8.24
CA ALA A 271 12.03 -15.44 -8.48
C ALA A 271 12.82 -16.59 -9.10
N ARG A 272 13.60 -16.35 -10.16
CA ARG A 272 14.36 -17.41 -10.87
C ARG A 272 15.37 -18.15 -9.98
N THR A 273 16.04 -17.42 -9.09
CA THR A 273 17.03 -18.01 -8.17
C THR A 273 16.43 -18.31 -6.80
N ASP A 274 15.15 -18.02 -6.61
CA ASP A 274 14.43 -18.09 -5.35
C ASP A 274 15.18 -17.49 -4.14
N CYS A 275 15.72 -16.27 -4.32
CA CYS A 275 16.56 -15.62 -3.31
C CYS A 275 15.95 -14.29 -2.84
N PHE A 276 15.92 -14.06 -1.53
CA PHE A 276 15.66 -12.71 -1.00
C PHE A 276 16.90 -11.82 -1.12
N THR A 277 16.67 -10.57 -1.47
CA THR A 277 17.71 -9.57 -1.67
C THR A 277 17.37 -8.31 -0.90
N PHE A 278 18.39 -7.75 -0.28
CA PHE A 278 18.29 -6.56 0.54
C PHE A 278 19.06 -5.45 -0.14
N LYS A 279 18.34 -4.63 -0.90
CA LYS A 279 18.94 -3.46 -1.57
C LYS A 279 18.75 -2.22 -0.72
N VAL A 280 19.82 -1.82 -0.03
CA VAL A 280 19.88 -0.53 0.64
C VAL A 280 20.40 0.49 -0.36
N LYS A 281 19.51 1.33 -0.91
CA LYS A 281 19.95 2.53 -1.62
C LYS A 281 20.51 3.50 -0.58
N VAL A 282 21.83 3.49 -0.42
CA VAL A 282 22.52 4.48 0.39
C VAL A 282 23.13 5.52 -0.54
N GLU A 283 22.64 6.74 -0.45
CA GLU A 283 23.36 7.87 -1.02
C GLU A 283 24.62 8.07 -0.17
N GLN A 284 25.79 7.97 -0.79
CA GLN A 284 27.05 8.23 -0.09
C GLN A 284 27.06 9.70 0.30
N ASN A 285 26.83 9.97 1.58
CA ASN A 285 27.01 11.28 2.14
C ASN A 285 28.49 11.44 2.49
N ALA A 286 29.18 12.36 1.81
CA ALA A 286 30.57 12.70 2.10
C ALA A 286 30.75 13.19 3.54
N HIS A 287 29.70 13.73 4.16
CA HIS A 287 29.69 14.22 5.53
C HIS A 287 28.53 13.59 6.29
N PRO A 288 28.66 12.33 6.73
CA PRO A 288 27.60 11.69 7.50
C PRO A 288 27.36 12.48 8.80
N THR A 289 26.10 12.53 9.20
CA THR A 289 25.65 13.04 10.50
C THR A 289 24.98 11.91 11.26
N LYS A 290 24.88 12.05 12.58
CA LYS A 290 24.15 11.10 13.43
C LYS A 290 22.71 10.87 12.95
N ARG A 291 22.03 11.92 12.45
CA ARG A 291 20.70 11.80 11.82
C ARG A 291 20.73 10.95 10.54
N SER A 292 21.72 11.14 9.67
CA SER A 292 21.83 10.35 8.45
C SER A 292 22.13 8.87 8.73
N VAL A 293 22.95 8.57 9.74
CA VAL A 293 23.25 7.21 10.20
C VAL A 293 21.97 6.53 10.65
N LEU A 294 21.22 7.15 11.57
CA LEU A 294 19.95 6.60 12.05
C LEU A 294 18.94 6.42 10.91
N SER A 295 18.88 7.35 9.96
CA SER A 295 18.00 7.23 8.79
C SER A 295 18.34 6.01 7.93
N ILE A 296 19.62 5.69 7.76
CA ILE A 296 20.05 4.48 7.02
C ILE A 296 19.74 3.22 7.82
N ILE A 297 20.03 3.19 9.12
CA ILE A 297 19.70 2.05 10.00
C ILE A 297 18.21 1.75 9.94
N ALA A 298 17.36 2.79 9.99
CA ALA A 298 15.91 2.64 9.91
C ALA A 298 15.41 2.12 8.55
N ARG A 299 16.23 2.19 7.48
CA ARG A 299 15.92 1.60 6.17
C ARG A 299 16.28 0.13 6.06
N LEU A 300 17.03 -0.43 7.02
CA LEU A 300 17.33 -1.85 7.09
C LEU A 300 16.09 -2.61 7.56
N PHE A 301 15.17 -2.85 6.62
CA PHE A 301 13.96 -3.63 6.87
C PHE A 301 14.28 -5.12 6.79
N ASP A 302 14.17 -5.81 7.93
CA ASP A 302 14.53 -7.22 8.07
C ASP A 302 13.46 -7.98 8.86
N PRO A 303 12.31 -8.27 8.23
CA PRO A 303 11.21 -8.94 8.91
C PRO A 303 11.55 -10.40 9.28
N LEU A 304 12.58 -11.00 8.65
CA LEU A 304 13.01 -12.38 8.91
C LEU A 304 14.19 -12.50 9.89
N GLY A 305 14.79 -11.39 10.31
CA GLY A 305 15.98 -11.40 11.17
C GLY A 305 17.28 -11.85 10.48
N LEU A 306 17.30 -11.94 9.14
CA LEU A 306 18.43 -12.44 8.36
C LEU A 306 19.62 -11.46 8.35
N LEU A 307 19.35 -10.17 8.52
CA LEU A 307 20.34 -9.10 8.63
C LEU A 307 20.72 -8.82 10.10
N GLY A 308 20.33 -9.68 11.05
CA GLY A 308 20.61 -9.51 12.48
C GLY A 308 22.04 -9.06 12.80
N PRO A 309 23.10 -9.74 12.31
CA PRO A 309 24.48 -9.32 12.54
C PRO A 309 24.82 -7.94 11.95
N VAL A 310 24.27 -7.63 10.78
CA VAL A 310 24.48 -6.36 10.06
C VAL A 310 23.81 -5.20 10.81
N ILE A 311 22.55 -5.37 11.21
CA ILE A 311 21.78 -4.39 11.98
C ILE A 311 22.42 -4.18 13.35
N THR A 312 22.94 -5.25 13.97
CA THR A 312 23.63 -5.18 15.27
C THR A 312 24.89 -4.33 15.18
N LYS A 313 25.75 -4.56 14.18
CA LYS A 313 26.92 -3.70 13.93
C LYS A 313 26.53 -2.24 13.76
N ALA A 314 25.48 -1.96 12.98
CA ALA A 314 25.01 -0.59 12.77
C ALA A 314 24.47 0.06 14.07
N LYS A 315 23.77 -0.70 14.91
CA LYS A 315 23.27 -0.23 16.21
C LYS A 315 24.39 0.00 17.23
N ILE A 316 25.43 -0.84 17.24
CA ILE A 316 26.65 -0.63 18.05
C ILE A 316 27.33 0.67 17.63
N PHE A 317 27.49 0.89 16.33
CA PHE A 317 28.04 2.15 15.82
C PHE A 317 27.19 3.36 16.25
N MET A 318 25.85 3.25 16.16
CA MET A 318 24.96 4.29 16.67
C MET A 318 25.17 4.55 18.18
N GLN A 319 25.35 3.50 18.98
CA GLN A 319 25.68 3.59 20.41
C GLN A 319 26.99 4.34 20.65
N GLN A 320 28.03 4.09 19.87
CA GLN A 320 29.29 4.83 19.93
C GLN A 320 29.07 6.34 19.69
N LEU A 321 28.26 6.72 18.69
CA LEU A 321 27.91 8.13 18.45
C LEU A 321 27.13 8.77 19.61
N TRP A 322 26.37 7.98 20.38
CA TRP A 322 25.73 8.45 21.60
C TRP A 322 26.76 8.71 22.71
N LEU A 323 27.73 7.82 22.89
CA LEU A 323 28.79 7.96 23.89
C LEU A 323 29.71 9.16 23.60
N LEU A 324 29.95 9.45 22.32
CA LEU A 324 30.70 10.63 21.87
C LEU A 324 29.93 11.95 22.02
N LYS A 325 28.65 11.90 22.42
CA LYS A 325 27.76 13.07 22.62
C LYS A 325 27.62 13.97 21.38
N ILE A 326 27.76 13.41 20.18
CA ILE A 326 27.58 14.12 18.90
C ILE A 326 26.11 14.51 18.73
N ASP A 327 25.86 15.75 18.29
CA ASP A 327 24.51 16.24 18.02
C ASP A 327 23.95 15.72 16.66
N TRP A 328 22.63 15.78 16.48
CA TRP A 328 21.94 15.19 15.33
C TRP A 328 22.38 15.74 13.97
N GLY A 329 22.64 17.04 13.90
CA GLY A 329 23.05 17.75 12.68
C GLY A 329 24.56 17.87 12.52
N GLU A 330 25.32 17.49 13.55
CA GLU A 330 26.77 17.61 13.58
C GLU A 330 27.41 16.54 12.69
N ARG A 331 28.52 16.91 12.05
CA ARG A 331 29.31 16.00 11.23
C ARG A 331 30.01 15.00 12.14
N LEU A 332 30.06 13.73 11.72
CA LEU A 332 30.84 12.74 12.44
C LEU A 332 32.34 13.11 12.39
N PRO A 333 33.11 12.83 13.46
CA PRO A 333 34.56 12.92 13.40
C PRO A 333 35.11 11.98 12.32
N GLU A 334 36.29 12.30 11.79
CA GLU A 334 36.85 11.67 10.60
C GLU A 334 36.98 10.14 10.72
N LYS A 335 37.36 9.66 11.91
CA LYS A 335 37.46 8.23 12.21
C LYS A 335 36.11 7.53 12.07
N GLU A 336 35.08 8.01 12.76
CA GLU A 336 33.72 7.44 12.72
C GLU A 336 33.09 7.61 11.34
N ALA A 337 33.36 8.71 10.64
CA ALA A 337 32.90 8.92 9.28
C ALA A 337 33.46 7.87 8.32
N CYS A 338 34.76 7.58 8.40
CA CYS A 338 35.43 6.56 7.60
C CYS A 338 34.85 5.16 7.89
N GLU A 339 34.76 4.79 9.17
CA GLU A 339 34.17 3.52 9.61
C GLU A 339 32.73 3.34 9.09
N TRP A 340 31.90 4.39 9.19
CA TRP A 340 30.53 4.35 8.69
C TRP A 340 30.47 4.18 7.17
N GLN A 341 31.34 4.86 6.43
CA GLN A 341 31.40 4.76 4.98
C GLN A 341 31.83 3.35 4.52
N GLU A 342 32.79 2.73 5.20
CA GLU A 342 33.18 1.35 4.95
C GLU A 342 32.03 0.37 5.21
N PHE A 343 31.33 0.54 6.34
CA PHE A 343 30.14 -0.25 6.65
C PHE A 343 29.09 -0.12 5.55
N VAL A 344 28.75 1.11 5.14
CA VAL A 344 27.80 1.37 4.05
C VAL A 344 28.23 0.73 2.73
N LYS A 345 29.52 0.78 2.40
CA LYS A 345 30.05 0.14 1.18
C LYS A 345 29.87 -1.38 1.22
N SER A 346 30.06 -2.01 2.38
CA SER A 346 29.82 -3.44 2.57
C SER A 346 28.34 -3.85 2.43
N LEU A 347 27.41 -2.95 2.77
CA LEU A 347 25.97 -3.19 2.59
C LEU A 347 25.58 -3.29 1.11
N MET A 348 26.20 -2.50 0.23
CA MET A 348 25.85 -2.45 -1.18
C MET A 348 26.14 -3.76 -1.94
N THR A 349 27.01 -4.61 -1.40
CA THR A 349 27.42 -5.89 -2.01
C THR A 349 26.72 -7.11 -1.42
N THR A 350 25.83 -6.95 -0.42
CA THR A 350 25.27 -8.10 0.31
C THR A 350 24.07 -8.71 -0.44
N THR A 351 24.26 -9.92 -0.98
CA THR A 351 23.18 -10.80 -1.46
C THR A 351 23.09 -11.99 -0.51
N LEU A 352 21.96 -12.16 0.16
CA LEU A 352 21.71 -13.33 1.00
C LEU A 352 21.02 -14.39 0.14
N LYS A 353 21.74 -15.46 -0.22
CA LYS A 353 21.11 -16.66 -0.75
C LYS A 353 20.43 -17.38 0.43
N GLY A 354 19.10 -17.40 0.43
CA GLY A 354 18.36 -18.37 1.24
C GLY A 354 18.54 -19.74 0.61
N ALA A 355 18.83 -20.75 1.41
CA ALA A 355 18.85 -22.15 0.97
C ALA A 355 17.44 -22.61 0.52
#